data_AF-A0A2Z4PUS2-F1
#
_entry.id   AF-A0A2Z4PUS2-F1
#
_cell.length_a   1.000
_cell.length_b   1.000
_cell.length_c   1.000
_cell.angle_alpha   90.00
_cell.angle_beta   90.00
_cell.angle_gamma   90.00
#
_symmetry.space_group_name_H-M   'P 1'
#
loop_
_entity.id
_entity.type
_entity.pdbx_description
1 polymer ?
#
loop_
_entity_poly.entity_id
_entity_poly.type
_entity_poly.pdbx_seq_one_letter_code
_entity_poly.pdbx_strand_id
1 'polypeptide(L)'
;MLYAKVNENGEIIDVATSQSDDYSLLVAPNEPSVASILEKKFTATRTSTQEILSESDSEMMRILEDLIDLLSEKRLIQFTELPLPAQKKLLGRKWVRGVHNAQDDSLMVDAHNIEGSDDSLI
;
A
#
# COMPACT_ATOMS: atom_id res chain seq x y z
N MET A 1 3.19 -9.60 33.34
CA MET A 1 1.75 -9.41 33.64
C MET A 1 1.19 -8.53 32.54
N LEU A 2 -0.03 -8.81 32.06
CA LEU A 2 -0.68 -8.07 30.98
C LEU A 2 -1.96 -7.41 31.51
N TYR A 3 -2.41 -6.35 30.85
CA TYR A 3 -3.68 -5.70 31.15
C TYR A 3 -4.73 -6.12 30.12
N ALA A 4 -5.90 -6.52 30.58
CA ALA A 4 -7.02 -6.95 29.75
C ALA A 4 -8.12 -5.89 29.75
N LYS A 5 -8.73 -5.70 28.58
CA LYS A 5 -10.01 -5.02 28.39
C LYS A 5 -11.11 -6.06 28.44
N VAL A 6 -12.12 -5.83 29.27
CA VAL A 6 -13.30 -6.70 29.42
C VAL A 6 -14.54 -6.02 28.88
N ASN A 7 -15.48 -6.80 28.33
CA ASN A 7 -16.80 -6.29 27.96
C ASN A 7 -17.76 -6.27 29.16
N GLU A 8 -18.99 -5.78 28.95
CA GLU A 8 -20.05 -5.73 29.97
C GLU A 8 -20.47 -7.12 30.50
N ASN A 9 -20.14 -8.20 29.77
CA ASN A 9 -20.41 -9.59 30.17
C ASN A 9 -19.23 -10.23 30.94
N GLY A 10 -18.14 -9.49 31.17
CA GLY A 10 -16.95 -9.97 31.88
C GLY A 10 -15.99 -10.80 31.03
N GLU A 11 -16.17 -10.84 29.71
CA GLU A 11 -15.26 -11.54 28.80
C GLU A 11 -14.09 -10.65 28.37
N ILE A 12 -12.89 -11.24 28.28
CA ILE A 12 -11.68 -10.56 27.82
C ILE A 12 -11.78 -10.37 26.31
N ILE A 13 -11.86 -9.11 25.87
CA ILE A 13 -11.91 -8.76 24.43
C ILE A 13 -10.55 -8.40 23.87
N ASP A 14 -9.65 -7.87 24.69
CA ASP A 14 -8.33 -7.47 24.23
C ASP A 14 -7.29 -7.43 25.37
N VAL A 15 -6.01 -7.51 25.02
CA VAL A 15 -4.87 -7.42 25.96
C VAL A 15 -3.79 -6.43 25.49
N ALA A 16 -3.18 -5.75 26.47
CA ALA A 16 -2.15 -4.73 26.29
C ALA A 16 -1.00 -4.89 27.30
N THR A 17 0.17 -4.36 26.95
CA THR A 17 1.37 -4.33 27.80
C THR A 17 1.43 -3.11 28.72
N SER A 18 0.54 -2.13 28.51
CA SER A 18 0.41 -0.92 29.32
C SER A 18 -1.00 -0.78 29.87
N GLN A 19 -1.11 -0.18 31.05
CA GLN A 19 -2.38 0.14 31.68
C GLN A 19 -2.97 1.38 31.01
N SER A 20 -4.26 1.36 30.75
CA SER A 20 -5.03 2.50 30.23
C SER A 20 -6.45 2.44 30.82
N ASP A 21 -7.25 3.49 30.64
CA ASP A 21 -8.64 3.56 31.14
C ASP A 21 -9.47 2.35 30.68
N ASP A 22 -9.18 1.86 29.47
CA ASP A 22 -9.80 0.69 28.86
C ASP A 22 -9.19 -0.66 29.29
N TYR A 23 -7.99 -0.65 29.87
CA TYR A 23 -7.19 -1.86 30.17
C TYR A 23 -6.77 -1.83 31.64
N SER A 24 -7.69 -2.20 32.53
CA SER A 24 -7.46 -2.16 33.98
C SER A 24 -7.27 -3.53 34.63
N LEU A 25 -7.67 -4.63 33.96
CA LEU A 25 -7.66 -5.97 34.55
C LEU A 25 -6.29 -6.62 34.40
N LEU A 26 -5.58 -6.88 35.51
CA LEU A 26 -4.33 -7.63 35.49
C LEU A 26 -4.60 -9.11 35.22
N VAL A 27 -4.06 -9.62 34.11
CA VAL A 27 -4.19 -11.01 33.69
C VAL A 27 -2.82 -11.67 33.49
N ALA A 28 -2.78 -12.97 33.76
CA ALA A 28 -1.61 -13.79 33.48
C ALA A 28 -1.51 -14.07 31.97
N PRO A 29 -0.32 -13.98 31.35
CA PRO A 29 -0.14 -14.33 29.94
C PRO A 29 -0.45 -15.80 29.61
N ASN A 30 -0.41 -16.67 30.62
CA ASN A 30 -0.58 -18.12 30.47
C ASN A 30 -2.05 -18.58 30.61
N GLU A 31 -2.99 -17.63 30.73
CA GLU A 31 -4.42 -17.89 30.71
C GLU A 31 -4.85 -18.26 29.27
N PRO A 32 -5.58 -19.37 29.03
CA PRO A 32 -5.91 -19.83 27.67
C PRO A 32 -6.63 -18.78 26.81
N SER A 33 -7.46 -17.96 27.45
CA SER A 33 -8.22 -16.89 26.81
C SER A 33 -7.29 -15.76 26.34
N VAL A 34 -6.30 -15.40 27.16
CA VAL A 34 -5.30 -14.37 26.87
C VAL A 34 -4.32 -14.84 25.79
N ALA A 35 -3.88 -16.09 25.84
CA ALA A 35 -2.97 -16.68 24.85
C ALA A 35 -3.59 -16.66 23.44
N SER A 36 -4.88 -17.02 23.33
CA SER A 36 -5.61 -17.02 22.05
C SER A 36 -5.73 -15.62 21.44
N ILE A 37 -5.95 -14.60 22.28
CA ILE A 37 -6.01 -13.19 21.83
C ILE A 37 -4.64 -12.71 21.40
N LEU A 38 -3.59 -13.08 22.14
CA LEU A 38 -2.21 -12.73 21.82
C LEU A 38 -1.77 -13.35 20.49
N GLU A 39 -2.11 -14.61 20.22
CA GLU A 39 -1.84 -15.27 18.93
C GLU A 39 -2.56 -14.59 17.75
N LYS A 40 -3.84 -14.22 17.94
CA LYS A 40 -4.61 -13.48 16.93
C LYS A 40 -3.99 -12.11 16.65
N LYS A 41 -3.59 -11.37 17.69
CA LYS A 41 -2.88 -10.10 17.55
C LYS A 41 -1.54 -10.26 16.85
N PHE A 42 -0.76 -11.29 17.19
CA PHE A 42 0.52 -11.56 16.54
C PHE A 42 0.36 -11.88 15.06
N THR A 43 -0.67 -12.66 14.71
CA THR A 43 -0.98 -13.01 13.33
C THR A 43 -1.45 -11.78 12.53
N ALA A 44 -2.36 -10.98 13.08
CA ALA A 44 -2.82 -9.74 12.43
C ALA A 44 -1.69 -8.71 12.28
N THR A 45 -0.81 -8.59 13.27
CA THR A 45 0.33 -7.66 13.22
C THR A 45 1.37 -8.11 12.19
N ARG A 46 1.64 -9.42 12.06
CA ARG A 46 2.53 -9.94 11.03
C ARG A 46 2.02 -9.64 9.62
N THR A 47 0.71 -9.83 9.40
CA THR A 47 0.06 -9.44 8.15
C THR A 47 0.24 -7.94 7.88
N SER A 48 -0.04 -7.09 8.88
CA SER A 48 0.11 -5.64 8.77
C SER A 48 1.56 -5.22 8.49
N THR A 49 2.56 -5.80 9.16
CA THR A 49 3.98 -5.47 8.90
C THR A 49 4.45 -5.91 7.52
N GLN A 50 4.00 -7.09 7.06
CA GLN A 50 4.37 -7.62 5.74
C GLN A 50 3.69 -6.83 4.61
N GLU A 51 2.45 -6.40 4.82
CA GLU A 51 1.73 -5.53 3.90
C GLU A 51 2.39 -4.15 3.81
N ILE A 52 2.70 -3.52 4.94
CA ILE A 52 3.40 -2.22 4.99
C ILE A 52 4.77 -2.30 4.28
N LEU A 53 5.53 -3.36 4.52
CA LEU A 53 6.81 -3.58 3.83
C LEU A 53 6.62 -3.77 2.32
N SER A 54 5.62 -4.56 1.92
CA SER A 54 5.35 -4.81 0.49
C SER A 54 4.86 -3.55 -0.23
N GLU A 55 4.08 -2.71 0.43
CA GLU A 55 3.65 -1.40 -0.08
C GLU A 55 4.84 -0.44 -0.21
N SER A 56 5.68 -0.33 0.83
CA SER A 56 6.91 0.45 0.81
C SER A 56 7.87 0.00 -0.30
N ASP A 57 8.04 -1.31 -0.51
CA ASP A 57 8.88 -1.86 -1.58
C ASP A 57 8.32 -1.52 -2.98
N SER A 58 6.99 -1.48 -3.12
CA SER A 58 6.31 -1.09 -4.36
C SER A 58 6.54 0.38 -4.69
N GLU A 59 6.40 1.27 -3.70
CA GLU A 59 6.69 2.69 -3.85
C GLU A 59 8.16 2.95 -4.19
N MET A 60 9.08 2.28 -3.49
CA MET A 60 10.52 2.40 -3.75
C MET A 60 10.87 1.97 -5.19
N MET A 61 10.27 0.89 -5.68
CA MET A 61 10.49 0.43 -7.06
C MET A 61 10.02 1.47 -8.10
N ARG A 62 8.93 2.20 -7.82
CA ARG A 62 8.46 3.29 -8.71
C ARG A 62 9.46 4.43 -8.77
N ILE A 63 9.97 4.86 -7.62
CA ILE A 63 10.99 5.92 -7.51
C ILE A 63 12.26 5.50 -8.25
N LEU A 64 12.69 4.25 -8.12
CA LEU A 64 13.86 3.72 -8.82
C LEU A 64 13.68 3.73 -10.34
N GLU A 65 12.50 3.35 -10.83
CA GLU A 65 12.18 3.41 -12.27
C GLU A 65 12.25 4.85 -12.79
N ASP A 66 11.65 5.81 -12.09
CA ASP A 66 11.65 7.21 -12.49
C ASP A 66 13.07 7.81 -12.44
N LEU A 67 13.88 7.41 -11.46
CA LEU A 67 15.29 7.78 -11.38
C LEU A 67 16.08 7.23 -12.57
N ILE A 68 15.87 5.96 -12.94
CA ILE A 68 16.55 5.34 -14.09
C ILE A 68 16.15 6.04 -15.38
N ASP A 69 14.87 6.35 -15.57
CA ASP A 69 14.38 7.11 -16.74
C ASP A 69 15.01 8.51 -16.79
N LEU A 70 15.08 9.23 -15.66
CA LEU A 70 15.72 10.55 -15.57
C LEU A 70 17.22 10.49 -15.92
N LEU A 71 17.95 9.50 -15.38
CA LEU A 71 19.37 9.33 -15.66
C LEU A 71 19.63 8.96 -17.13
N SER A 72 18.74 8.16 -17.72
CA SER A 72 18.76 7.78 -19.14
C SER A 72 18.46 8.98 -20.04
N GLU A 73 17.45 9.80 -19.70
CA GLU A 73 17.09 11.03 -20.43
C GLU A 73 18.24 12.04 -20.43
N LYS A 74 18.92 12.18 -19.28
CA LYS A 74 20.15 13.00 -19.16
C LYS A 74 21.37 12.37 -19.82
N ARG A 75 21.25 11.18 -20.43
CA ARG A 75 22.33 10.40 -21.04
C ARG A 75 23.50 10.13 -20.08
N LEU A 76 23.22 10.03 -18.79
CA LEU A 76 24.22 9.72 -17.76
C LEU A 76 24.49 8.22 -17.63
N ILE A 77 23.48 7.41 -17.91
CA ILE A 77 23.57 5.95 -18.02
C ILE A 77 22.87 5.48 -19.29
N GLN A 78 23.31 4.37 -19.85
CA GLN A 78 22.56 3.67 -20.89
C GLN A 78 21.80 2.50 -20.26
N PHE A 79 20.57 2.27 -20.69
CA PHE A 79 19.76 1.15 -20.19
C PHE A 79 20.47 -0.21 -20.35
N THR A 80 21.27 -0.37 -21.39
CA THR A 80 22.05 -1.58 -21.68
C THR A 80 23.21 -1.81 -20.71
N GLU A 81 23.61 -0.81 -19.93
CA GLU A 81 24.66 -0.94 -18.90
C GLU A 81 24.13 -1.61 -17.63
N LEU A 82 22.81 -1.69 -17.46
CA LEU A 82 22.19 -2.40 -16.34
C LEU A 82 22.32 -3.92 -16.51
N PRO A 83 22.37 -4.71 -15.43
CA PRO A 83 22.35 -6.17 -15.53
C PRO A 83 21.12 -6.68 -16.30
N LEU A 84 21.30 -7.74 -17.11
CA LEU A 84 20.23 -8.36 -17.91
C LEU A 84 18.93 -8.64 -17.12
N PRO A 85 18.99 -9.13 -15.85
CA PRO A 85 17.79 -9.30 -15.03
C PRO A 85 17.07 -7.98 -14.72
N ALA A 86 17.81 -6.90 -14.46
CA ALA A 86 17.25 -5.58 -14.19
C ALA A 86 16.57 -5.01 -15.44
N GLN A 87 17.22 -5.13 -16.60
CA GLN A 87 16.63 -4.71 -17.88
C GLN A 87 15.29 -5.40 -18.15
N LYS A 88 15.23 -6.73 -18.01
CA LYS A 88 13.98 -7.49 -18.20
C LYS A 88 12.87 -7.05 -17.25
N LYS A 89 13.21 -6.81 -15.99
CA LYS A 89 12.24 -6.41 -14.95
C LYS A 89 11.69 -5.00 -15.20
N LEU A 90 12.57 -4.06 -15.55
CA LEU A 90 12.19 -2.68 -15.88
C LEU A 90 11.32 -2.62 -17.15
N LEU A 91 11.67 -3.39 -18.19
CA LEU A 91 10.90 -3.45 -19.43
C LEU A 91 9.49 -4.01 -19.20
N GLY A 92 9.38 -5.09 -18.43
CA GLY A 92 8.08 -5.67 -18.08
C GLY A 92 7.17 -4.69 -17.32
N ARG A 93 7.75 -3.90 -16.41
CA ARG A 93 6.99 -2.89 -15.64
C ARG A 93 6.61 -1.67 -16.46
N LYS A 94 7.49 -1.21 -17.36
CA LYS A 94 7.18 -0.13 -18.30
C LYS A 94 6.00 -0.48 -19.22
N TRP A 95 5.90 -1.73 -19.65
CA TRP A 95 4.77 -2.20 -20.45
C TRP A 95 3.45 -2.17 -19.65
N VAL A 96 3.45 -2.66 -18.40
CA VAL A 96 2.26 -2.63 -17.53
C VAL A 96 1.79 -1.19 -17.25
N ARG A 97 2.72 -0.24 -17.07
CA ARG A 97 2.37 1.19 -16.96
C ARG A 97 1.81 1.75 -18.26
N GLY A 98 2.44 1.45 -19.40
CA GLY A 98 1.98 1.94 -20.70
C GLY A 98 0.55 1.47 -21.03
N VAL A 99 0.21 0.24 -20.67
CA VAL A 99 -1.15 -0.31 -20.82
C VAL A 99 -2.13 0.41 -19.89
N HIS A 100 -1.79 0.64 -18.61
CA HIS A 100 -2.67 1.36 -17.68
C HIS A 100 -2.84 2.84 -18.03
N ASN A 101 -1.76 3.53 -18.42
CA ASN A 101 -1.82 4.95 -18.79
C ASN A 101 -2.59 5.18 -20.10
N ALA A 102 -2.51 4.26 -21.06
CA ALA A 102 -3.33 4.33 -22.28
C ALA A 102 -4.84 4.18 -21.99
N GLN A 103 -5.19 3.51 -20.89
CA GLN A 103 -6.57 3.34 -20.45
C GLN A 103 -7.09 4.61 -19.75
N ASP A 104 -6.23 5.37 -19.09
CA ASP A 104 -6.56 6.64 -18.42
C ASP A 104 -6.64 7.82 -19.40
N ASP A 105 -5.78 7.85 -20.43
CA ASP A 105 -5.78 8.89 -21.47
C ASP A 105 -7.00 8.78 -22.40
N SER A 106 -7.55 7.57 -22.57
CA SER A 106 -8.80 7.35 -23.31
C SER A 106 -10.04 7.90 -22.60
N LEU A 107 -9.97 8.19 -21.30
CA LEU A 107 -11.09 8.72 -20.51
C LEU A 107 -11.15 10.26 -20.51
N MET A 108 -10.21 10.94 -21.15
CA MET A 108 -10.20 12.41 -21.25
C MET A 108 -10.63 12.96 -22.63
N VAL A 109 -11.08 12.11 -23.56
CA VAL A 109 -11.40 12.53 -24.95
C VAL A 109 -12.88 12.89 -25.22
N ASP A 110 -13.81 12.69 -24.27
CA ASP A 110 -15.23 13.02 -24.48
C ASP A 110 -15.85 13.83 -23.33
N ALA A 111 -15.58 15.14 -23.28
CA ALA A 111 -16.37 16.04 -22.41
C ALA A 111 -16.39 17.54 -22.81
N HIS A 112 -16.13 17.92 -24.07
CA HIS A 112 -16.34 19.33 -24.46
C HIS A 112 -16.64 19.56 -25.95
N ASN A 113 -17.63 18.85 -26.52
CA ASN A 113 -18.21 19.27 -27.79
C ASN A 113 -19.74 19.19 -27.84
N ILE A 114 -20.39 19.70 -26.80
CA ILE A 114 -21.81 20.08 -26.86
C ILE A 114 -21.89 21.45 -26.15
N GLU A 115 -21.97 22.53 -26.94
CA GLU A 115 -22.88 23.68 -26.77
C GLU A 115 -22.38 24.93 -27.51
N GLY A 116 -23.13 25.30 -28.56
CA GLY A 116 -23.58 26.67 -28.75
C GLY A 116 -22.70 27.65 -29.52
N SER A 117 -22.94 27.75 -30.83
CA SER A 117 -23.09 29.07 -31.46
C SER A 117 -24.11 28.97 -32.59
N ASP A 118 -25.36 29.18 -32.20
CA ASP A 118 -26.42 29.71 -33.04
C ASP A 118 -26.08 31.18 -33.35
N ASP A 119 -25.68 31.46 -34.60
CA ASP A 119 -25.84 32.73 -35.34
C ASP A 119 -25.17 32.50 -36.72
N SER A 120 -25.72 32.80 -37.89
CA SER A 120 -26.74 33.77 -38.25
C SER A 120 -27.18 33.49 -39.70
N LEU A 121 -28.47 33.74 -39.96
CA LEU A 121 -29.08 33.91 -41.30
C LEU A 121 -28.22 34.75 -42.27
N ILE A 122 -28.00 34.23 -43.48
CA ILE A 122 -28.32 34.78 -44.82
C ILE A 122 -27.71 33.87 -45.89
#